data_AF-A0A250K3S0-F1
#
_entry.id   AF-A0A250K3S0-F1
#
_cell.length_a   1.000
_cell.length_b   1.000
_cell.length_c   1.000
_cell.angle_alpha   90.00
_cell.angle_beta   90.00
_cell.angle_gamma   90.00
#
_symmetry.space_group_name_H-M   'P 1'
#
loop_
_entity.id
_entity.type
_entity.pdbx_description
1 polymer ?
#
loop_
_entity_poly.entity_id
_entity_poly.type
_entity_poly.pdbx_seq_one_letter_code
_entity_poly.pdbx_strand_id
1 'polypeptide(L)'
;MKKQMTLHELHPALVHMPLALLPTAAVADLISVSTGDSAWARVARRIWVVGTVGGIFAGVTGLAASQEVRLEAPRARDMTFVHGMGNATVLLGALGVTVWRLRREPTAATVVLGLGACGLALYTATLGGKLVYELGVGQPDATGRATSPALLTRDAPLLLVRDALRGAQWLVSRARAWLSGGRPLAQGATGTTPEGESLTLPAPVVVFHGPGRPIPQA
;
A
#
# COMPACT_ATOMS: atom_id res chain seq x y z
N MET A 1 7.01 -12.93 -27.44
CA MET A 1 7.81 -11.85 -26.81
C MET A 1 7.97 -12.17 -25.32
N LYS A 2 9.18 -12.05 -24.73
CA LYS A 2 9.37 -12.22 -23.28
C LYS A 2 8.77 -11.01 -22.55
N LYS A 3 7.74 -11.21 -21.72
CA LYS A 3 7.19 -10.14 -20.86
C LYS A 3 8.24 -9.77 -19.81
N GLN A 4 8.71 -8.54 -19.83
CA GLN A 4 9.68 -8.02 -18.86
C GLN A 4 8.93 -7.32 -17.73
N MET A 5 9.44 -7.45 -16.51
CA MET A 5 8.96 -6.67 -15.38
C MET A 5 9.36 -5.20 -15.56
N THR A 6 8.51 -4.30 -15.11
CA THR A 6 8.63 -2.85 -15.27
C THR A 6 8.69 -2.17 -13.90
N LEU A 7 9.20 -0.94 -13.83
CA LEU A 7 9.39 -0.25 -12.54
C LEU A 7 8.10 -0.11 -11.74
N HIS A 8 6.98 0.25 -12.38
CA HIS A 8 5.70 0.39 -11.69
C HIS A 8 5.17 -0.93 -11.09
N GLU A 9 5.58 -2.10 -11.59
CA GLU A 9 5.21 -3.39 -11.00
C GLU A 9 5.99 -3.70 -9.70
N LEU A 10 7.02 -2.92 -9.37
CA LEU A 10 7.84 -3.15 -8.19
C LEU A 10 7.10 -2.80 -6.89
N HIS A 11 6.22 -1.80 -6.90
CA HIS A 11 5.41 -1.45 -5.72
C HIS A 11 4.47 -2.60 -5.27
N PRO A 12 3.59 -3.15 -6.14
CA PRO A 12 2.75 -4.27 -5.74
C PRO A 12 3.56 -5.54 -5.42
N ALA A 13 4.77 -5.71 -5.97
CA ALA A 13 5.66 -6.80 -5.56
C ALA A 13 6.17 -6.63 -4.11
N LEU A 14 6.55 -5.42 -3.71
CA LEU A 14 7.19 -5.15 -2.43
C LEU A 14 6.24 -4.84 -1.28
N VAL A 15 5.01 -4.38 -1.56
CA VAL A 15 4.05 -3.96 -0.51
C VAL A 15 3.68 -5.08 0.47
N HIS A 16 3.80 -6.35 0.06
CA HIS A 16 3.55 -7.50 0.91
C HIS A 16 4.48 -7.56 2.13
N MET A 17 5.72 -7.07 2.00
CA MET A 17 6.70 -7.09 3.08
C MET A 17 6.24 -6.26 4.29
N PRO A 18 6.00 -4.93 4.19
CA PRO A 18 5.51 -4.16 5.32
C PRO A 18 4.10 -4.60 5.76
N LEU A 19 3.24 -5.02 4.83
CA LEU A 19 1.86 -5.41 5.14
C LEU A 19 1.78 -6.68 6.00
N ALA A 20 2.72 -7.62 5.84
CA ALA A 20 2.80 -8.80 6.70
C ALA A 20 3.65 -8.57 7.95
N LEU A 21 4.81 -7.93 7.82
CA LEU A 21 5.80 -7.85 8.89
C LEU A 21 5.42 -6.84 9.97
N LEU A 22 4.88 -5.66 9.62
CA LEU A 22 4.54 -4.64 10.63
C LEU A 22 3.41 -5.11 11.57
N PRO A 23 2.31 -5.72 11.07
CA PRO A 23 1.31 -6.32 11.95
C PRO A 23 1.86 -7.48 12.78
N THR A 24 2.73 -8.30 12.21
CA THR A 24 3.37 -9.40 12.95
C THR A 24 4.23 -8.87 14.10
N ALA A 25 4.98 -7.78 13.87
CA ALA A 25 5.75 -7.12 14.92
C ALA A 25 4.85 -6.55 16.03
N ALA A 26 3.74 -5.89 15.66
CA ALA A 26 2.78 -5.35 16.62
C ALA A 26 2.10 -6.46 17.46
N VAL A 27 1.78 -7.61 16.85
CA VAL A 27 1.23 -8.77 17.57
C VAL A 27 2.28 -9.40 18.50
N ALA A 28 3.53 -9.53 18.06
CA ALA A 28 4.61 -10.02 18.91
C ALA A 28 4.84 -9.08 20.13
N ASP A 29 4.72 -7.77 19.94
CA ASP A 29 4.75 -6.79 21.03
C ASP A 29 3.57 -6.96 21.99
N LEU A 30 2.36 -7.19 21.47
CA LEU A 30 1.19 -7.48 22.28
C LEU A 30 1.39 -8.74 23.13
N ILE A 31 1.91 -9.82 22.54
CA ILE A 31 2.21 -11.06 23.26
C ILE A 31 3.24 -10.80 24.36
N SER A 32 4.30 -10.03 24.07
CA SER A 32 5.30 -9.72 25.08
C SER A 32 4.73 -8.93 26.27
N VAL A 33 3.88 -7.93 25.99
CA VAL A 33 3.24 -7.13 27.06
C VAL A 33 2.23 -7.95 27.86
N SER A 34 1.48 -8.86 27.23
CA SER A 34 0.44 -9.65 27.91
C SER A 34 1.00 -10.82 28.71
N THR A 35 2.10 -11.42 28.26
CA THR A 35 2.71 -12.60 28.90
C THR A 35 3.89 -12.25 29.80
N GLY A 36 4.51 -11.09 29.62
CA GLY A 36 5.77 -10.73 30.26
C GLY A 36 7.00 -11.42 29.65
N ASP A 37 6.84 -12.22 28.59
CA ASP A 37 7.96 -12.92 27.96
C ASP A 37 8.79 -11.96 27.09
N SER A 38 10.02 -11.69 27.54
CA SER A 38 11.00 -10.84 26.86
C SER A 38 11.50 -11.42 25.53
N ALA A 39 11.33 -12.72 25.28
CA ALA A 39 11.71 -13.34 24.00
C ALA A 39 10.90 -12.76 22.84
N TRP A 40 9.59 -12.59 23.04
CA TRP A 40 8.71 -11.98 22.05
C TRP A 40 9.10 -10.53 21.74
N ALA A 41 9.49 -9.74 22.75
CA ALA A 41 9.98 -8.38 22.51
C ALA A 41 11.28 -8.33 21.69
N ARG A 42 12.20 -9.30 21.89
CA ARG A 42 13.43 -9.39 21.08
C ARG A 42 13.13 -9.73 19.62
N VAL A 43 12.20 -10.67 19.39
CA VAL A 43 11.75 -11.05 18.04
C VAL A 43 11.06 -9.87 17.37
N ALA A 44 10.08 -9.26 18.04
CA ALA A 44 9.33 -8.12 17.53
C ALA A 44 10.24 -6.97 17.09
N ARG A 45 11.28 -6.66 17.88
CA ARG A 45 12.28 -5.62 17.56
C ARG A 45 12.95 -5.87 16.20
N ARG A 46 13.30 -7.12 15.89
CA ARG A 46 13.92 -7.49 14.60
C ARG A 46 12.90 -7.39 13.46
N ILE A 47 11.67 -7.83 13.69
CA ILE A 47 10.59 -7.75 12.69
C ILE A 47 10.24 -6.29 12.38
N TRP A 48 10.19 -5.39 13.38
CA TRP A 48 10.01 -3.95 13.17
C TRP A 48 11.08 -3.37 12.24
N VAL A 49 12.36 -3.72 12.44
CA VAL A 49 13.45 -3.27 11.57
C VAL A 49 13.25 -3.76 10.13
N VAL A 50 13.05 -5.06 9.93
CA VAL A 50 12.90 -5.64 8.58
C VAL A 50 11.63 -5.13 7.89
N GLY A 51 10.51 -5.07 8.62
CA GLY A 51 9.25 -4.55 8.11
C GLY A 51 9.33 -3.08 7.73
N THR A 52 10.04 -2.27 8.51
CA THR A 52 10.23 -0.84 8.20
C THR A 52 11.15 -0.65 7.00
N VAL A 53 12.22 -1.42 6.87
CA VAL A 53 13.07 -1.42 5.67
C VAL A 53 12.25 -1.81 4.43
N GLY A 54 11.45 -2.87 4.52
CA GLY A 54 10.50 -3.24 3.46
C GLY A 54 9.50 -2.12 3.14
N GLY A 55 9.01 -1.42 4.18
CA GLY A 55 8.14 -0.25 4.05
C GLY A 55 8.78 0.92 3.31
N ILE A 56 10.07 1.19 3.55
CA ILE A 56 10.82 2.21 2.81
C ILE A 56 10.88 1.85 1.33
N PHE A 57 11.25 0.61 0.99
CA PHE A 57 11.30 0.19 -0.40
C PHE A 57 9.93 0.20 -1.08
N ALA A 58 8.88 -0.27 -0.39
CA ALA A 58 7.51 -0.20 -0.89
C ALA A 58 7.05 1.26 -1.09
N GLY A 59 7.40 2.16 -0.18
CA GLY A 59 7.08 3.59 -0.27
C GLY A 59 7.78 4.27 -1.45
N VAL A 60 9.09 4.07 -1.61
CA VAL A 60 9.87 4.62 -2.75
C VAL A 60 9.30 4.15 -4.08
N THR A 61 9.07 2.85 -4.21
CA THR A 61 8.54 2.26 -5.45
C THR A 61 7.10 2.67 -5.70
N GLY A 62 6.27 2.87 -4.66
CA GLY A 62 4.92 3.40 -4.79
C GLY A 62 4.88 4.85 -5.25
N LEU A 63 5.79 5.69 -4.73
CA LEU A 63 5.92 7.08 -5.19
C LEU A 63 6.32 7.14 -6.66
N ALA A 64 7.28 6.31 -7.09
CA ALA A 64 7.65 6.22 -8.51
C ALA A 64 6.50 5.71 -9.37
N ALA A 65 5.86 4.61 -8.94
CA ALA A 65 4.72 4.02 -9.64
C ALA A 65 3.56 5.00 -9.86
N SER A 66 3.36 5.97 -8.96
CA SER A 66 2.34 7.03 -9.10
C SER A 66 2.58 7.97 -10.28
N GLN A 67 3.83 8.07 -10.76
CA GLN A 67 4.21 8.93 -11.89
C GLN A 67 4.20 8.18 -13.24
N GLU A 68 4.06 6.86 -13.20
CA GLU A 68 4.08 5.97 -14.37
C GLU A 68 2.66 5.53 -14.79
N VAL A 69 1.64 6.04 -14.10
CA VAL A 69 0.22 5.79 -14.37
C VAL A 69 -0.49 7.06 -14.79
N ARG A 70 -1.51 6.92 -15.62
CA ARG A 70 -2.41 8.03 -15.97
C ARG A 70 -3.51 8.14 -14.91
N LEU A 71 -3.66 9.33 -14.35
CA LEU A 71 -4.65 9.66 -13.33
C LEU A 71 -5.60 10.75 -13.86
N GLU A 72 -6.29 10.45 -14.95
CA GLU A 72 -7.17 11.39 -15.65
C GLU A 72 -8.47 11.65 -14.86
N ALA A 73 -9.06 10.59 -14.29
CA ALA A 73 -10.27 10.68 -13.49
C ALA A 73 -9.99 11.35 -12.12
N PRO A 74 -10.78 12.37 -11.71
CA PRO A 74 -10.61 13.02 -10.41
C PRO A 74 -10.65 12.06 -9.21
N ARG A 75 -11.56 11.08 -9.22
CA ARG A 75 -11.67 10.04 -8.17
C ARG A 75 -10.39 9.21 -8.07
N ALA A 76 -9.83 8.74 -9.18
CA ALA A 76 -8.59 7.96 -9.19
C ALA A 76 -7.39 8.77 -8.70
N ARG A 77 -7.27 10.03 -9.16
CA ARG A 77 -6.20 10.93 -8.73
C ARG A 77 -6.26 11.24 -7.23
N ASP A 78 -7.43 11.59 -6.72
CA ASP A 78 -7.58 11.96 -5.30
C ASP A 78 -7.54 10.72 -4.39
N MET A 79 -8.01 9.56 -4.84
CA MET A 79 -7.84 8.30 -4.11
C MET A 79 -6.36 7.88 -4.05
N THR A 80 -5.60 8.07 -5.13
CA THR A 80 -4.14 7.87 -5.13
C THR A 80 -3.45 8.78 -4.12
N PHE A 81 -3.92 10.03 -3.99
CA PHE A 81 -3.43 10.97 -2.98
C PHE A 81 -3.73 10.49 -1.55
N VAL A 82 -4.99 10.11 -1.26
CA VAL A 82 -5.39 9.61 0.08
C VAL A 82 -4.61 8.35 0.44
N HIS A 83 -4.48 7.42 -0.51
CA HIS A 83 -3.68 6.20 -0.36
C HIS A 83 -2.21 6.52 -0.06
N GLY A 84 -1.59 7.42 -0.84
CA GLY A 84 -0.21 7.84 -0.64
C GLY A 84 0.03 8.52 0.72
N MET A 85 -0.85 9.42 1.14
CA MET A 85 -0.77 10.08 2.45
C MET A 85 -0.94 9.10 3.62
N GLY A 86 -1.88 8.16 3.49
CA GLY A 86 -2.08 7.12 4.49
C GLY A 86 -0.84 6.23 4.63
N ASN A 87 -0.26 5.78 3.51
CA ASN A 87 0.97 4.98 3.53
C ASN A 87 2.18 5.75 4.08
N ALA A 88 2.31 7.05 3.75
CA ALA A 88 3.35 7.89 4.33
C ALA A 88 3.19 7.97 5.86
N THR A 89 1.96 8.10 6.36
CA THR A 89 1.66 8.11 7.81
C THR A 89 2.02 6.78 8.46
N VAL A 90 1.65 5.65 7.85
CA VAL A 90 2.01 4.30 8.33
C VAL A 90 3.53 4.13 8.38
N LEU A 91 4.25 4.52 7.32
CA LEU A 91 5.71 4.39 7.24
C LEU A 91 6.42 5.25 8.28
N LEU A 92 6.01 6.51 8.45
CA LEU A 92 6.57 7.40 9.47
C LEU A 92 6.30 6.88 10.88
N GLY A 93 5.10 6.35 11.13
CA GLY A 93 4.76 5.68 12.39
C GLY A 93 5.65 4.45 12.65
N ALA A 94 5.80 3.58 11.65
CA ALA A 94 6.66 2.39 11.73
C ALA A 94 8.12 2.75 11.97
N LEU A 95 8.63 3.82 11.34
CA LEU A 95 9.95 4.37 11.63
C LEU A 95 10.08 4.83 13.08
N GLY A 96 9.10 5.61 13.57
CA GLY A 96 9.09 6.08 14.96
C GLY A 96 9.09 4.94 15.97
N VAL A 97 8.21 3.94 15.78
CA VAL A 97 8.15 2.73 16.61
C VAL A 97 9.45 1.95 16.53
N THR A 98 10.00 1.74 15.34
CA THR A 98 11.28 1.02 15.16
C THR A 98 12.41 1.70 15.91
N VAL A 99 12.58 3.02 15.73
CA VAL A 99 13.61 3.81 16.43
C VAL A 99 13.43 3.74 17.95
N TRP A 100 12.20 3.84 18.45
CA TRP A 100 11.90 3.68 19.87
C TRP A 100 12.30 2.28 20.37
N ARG A 101 11.91 1.23 19.62
CA ARG A 101 12.12 -0.17 19.96
C ARG A 101 13.57 -0.62 19.85
N LEU A 102 14.43 0.10 19.14
CA LEU A 102 15.87 -0.16 19.21
C LEU A 102 16.44 0.01 20.62
N ARG A 103 15.81 0.85 21.46
CA ARG A 103 16.34 1.20 22.80
C ARG A 103 15.43 0.81 23.96
N ARG A 104 14.16 0.46 23.70
CA ARG A 104 13.13 0.30 24.72
C ARG A 104 12.28 -0.95 24.49
N GLU A 105 11.70 -1.47 25.56
CA GLU A 105 10.74 -2.58 25.54
C GLU A 105 9.34 -2.10 25.11
N PRO A 106 8.44 -3.01 24.68
CA PRO A 106 7.09 -2.61 24.33
C PRO A 106 6.34 -2.18 25.58
N THR A 107 5.50 -1.18 25.42
CA THR A 107 4.47 -0.83 26.40
C THR A 107 3.09 -1.03 25.79
N ALA A 108 2.06 -1.11 26.64
CA ALA A 108 0.67 -1.15 26.18
C ALA A 108 0.35 0.02 25.21
N ALA A 109 0.87 1.21 25.48
CA ALA A 109 0.70 2.37 24.61
C ALA A 109 1.33 2.15 23.22
N THR A 110 2.56 1.62 23.15
CA THR A 110 3.20 1.33 21.85
C THR A 110 2.47 0.22 21.07
N VAL A 111 1.87 -0.74 21.78
CA VAL A 111 1.05 -1.79 21.17
C VAL A 111 -0.22 -1.20 20.57
N VAL A 112 -0.94 -0.35 21.30
CA VAL A 112 -2.15 0.33 20.80
C VAL A 112 -1.83 1.17 19.56
N LEU A 113 -0.73 1.93 19.58
CA LEU A 113 -0.28 2.70 18.42
C LEU A 113 0.07 1.78 17.23
N GLY A 114 0.76 0.67 17.48
CA GLY A 114 1.11 -0.32 16.45
C GLY A 114 -0.13 -0.95 15.81
N LEU A 115 -1.11 -1.38 16.61
CA LEU A 115 -2.37 -1.95 16.12
C LEU A 115 -3.22 -0.91 15.38
N GLY A 116 -3.26 0.34 15.86
CA GLY A 116 -3.91 1.44 15.15
C GLY A 116 -3.28 1.70 13.77
N ALA A 117 -1.95 1.66 13.69
CA ALA A 117 -1.23 1.76 12.41
C ALA A 117 -1.53 0.57 11.48
N CYS A 118 -1.73 -0.63 12.02
CA CYS A 118 -2.18 -1.80 11.24
C CYS A 118 -3.59 -1.58 10.66
N GLY A 119 -4.51 -1.01 11.45
CA GLY A 119 -5.84 -0.63 10.98
C GLY A 119 -5.77 0.39 9.84
N LEU A 120 -4.92 1.41 9.97
CA LEU A 120 -4.67 2.38 8.89
C LEU A 120 -4.06 1.72 7.64
N ALA A 121 -3.11 0.78 7.81
CA ALA A 121 -2.50 0.04 6.70
C ALA A 121 -3.52 -0.85 5.97
N LEU A 122 -4.46 -1.47 6.69
CA LEU A 122 -5.57 -2.21 6.07
C LEU A 122 -6.49 -1.27 5.29
N TYR A 123 -6.83 -0.11 5.84
CA TYR A 123 -7.60 0.90 5.12
C TYR A 123 -6.87 1.34 3.83
N THR A 124 -5.59 1.68 3.89
CA THR A 124 -4.85 2.08 2.66
C THR A 124 -4.70 0.92 1.68
N ALA A 125 -4.58 -0.33 2.16
CA ALA A 125 -4.60 -1.52 1.31
C ALA A 125 -5.94 -1.67 0.57
N THR A 126 -7.08 -1.38 1.21
CA THR A 126 -8.38 -1.36 0.52
C THR A 126 -8.43 -0.31 -0.58
N LEU A 127 -7.90 0.90 -0.33
CA LEU A 127 -7.81 1.94 -1.37
C LEU A 127 -6.90 1.50 -2.54
N GLY A 128 -5.78 0.85 -2.25
CA GLY A 128 -4.89 0.28 -3.26
C GLY A 128 -5.60 -0.77 -4.12
N GLY A 129 -6.38 -1.65 -3.48
CA GLY A 129 -7.23 -2.61 -4.18
C GLY A 129 -8.25 -1.93 -5.10
N LYS A 130 -8.96 -0.90 -4.63
CA LYS A 130 -9.92 -0.15 -5.46
C LYS A 130 -9.24 0.56 -6.63
N LEU A 131 -8.07 1.18 -6.41
CA LEU A 131 -7.30 1.80 -7.48
C LEU A 131 -7.00 0.81 -8.60
N VAL A 132 -6.56 -0.40 -8.26
CA VAL A 132 -6.19 -1.42 -9.26
C VAL A 132 -7.42 -2.09 -9.88
N TYR A 133 -8.36 -2.56 -9.06
CA TYR A 133 -9.46 -3.43 -9.51
C TYR A 133 -10.72 -2.69 -9.95
N GLU A 134 -11.05 -1.55 -9.32
CA GLU A 134 -12.23 -0.76 -9.72
C GLU A 134 -11.85 0.32 -10.75
N LEU A 135 -10.72 1.01 -10.52
CA LEU A 135 -10.34 2.19 -11.31
C LEU A 135 -9.28 1.90 -12.39
N GLY A 136 -8.81 0.66 -12.49
CA GLY A 136 -7.88 0.24 -13.53
C GLY A 136 -6.51 0.94 -13.50
N VAL A 137 -6.13 1.53 -12.37
CA VAL A 137 -4.84 2.22 -12.20
C VAL A 137 -3.71 1.19 -12.29
N GLY A 138 -2.76 1.43 -13.19
CA GLY A 138 -1.64 0.52 -13.43
C GLY A 138 -1.92 -0.60 -14.44
N GLN A 139 -3.18 -0.73 -14.91
CA GLN A 139 -3.52 -1.70 -15.95
C GLN A 139 -3.19 -1.14 -17.35
N PRO A 140 -2.65 -1.96 -18.28
CA PRO A 140 -2.32 -1.52 -19.64
C PRO A 140 -3.52 -0.97 -20.42
N ASP A 141 -4.70 -1.56 -20.23
CA ASP A 141 -5.84 -1.40 -21.15
C ASP A 141 -6.94 -0.45 -20.62
N ALA A 142 -7.01 -0.20 -19.31
CA ALA A 142 -8.11 0.56 -18.70
C ALA A 142 -7.83 2.07 -18.53
N THR A 143 -6.59 2.44 -18.20
CA THR A 143 -6.19 3.85 -18.01
C THR A 143 -5.03 4.27 -18.92
N GLY A 144 -4.40 3.32 -19.63
CA GLY A 144 -3.21 3.55 -20.44
C GLY A 144 -1.98 3.82 -19.55
N ARG A 145 -0.96 2.97 -19.63
CA ARG A 145 0.28 3.20 -18.87
C ARG A 145 1.01 4.46 -19.39
N ALA A 146 1.40 5.36 -18.50
CA ALA A 146 2.31 6.45 -18.87
C ALA A 146 3.73 5.88 -18.88
N THR A 147 4.10 5.15 -19.95
CA THR A 147 5.48 4.67 -20.23
C THR A 147 6.32 4.31 -19.00
N SER A 148 6.18 3.07 -18.52
CA SER A 148 7.02 2.53 -17.44
C SER A 148 8.24 1.82 -18.04
N PRO A 149 9.48 2.16 -17.64
CA PRO A 149 10.68 1.50 -18.15
C PRO A 149 10.79 0.05 -17.63
N ALA A 150 11.48 -0.79 -18.37
CA ALA A 150 11.79 -2.15 -17.92
C ALA A 150 12.75 -2.11 -16.71
N LEU A 151 12.49 -2.99 -15.73
CA LEU A 151 13.20 -3.05 -14.45
C LEU A 151 14.71 -3.28 -14.61
N LEU A 152 15.10 -4.13 -15.56
CA LEU A 152 16.49 -4.55 -15.77
C LEU A 152 17.20 -3.73 -16.86
N THR A 153 16.99 -2.41 -16.84
CA THR A 153 17.69 -1.46 -17.73
C THR A 153 18.72 -0.65 -16.95
N ARG A 154 19.76 -0.15 -17.66
CA ARG A 154 20.83 0.64 -17.02
C ARG A 154 20.30 1.91 -16.34
N ASP A 155 19.25 2.50 -16.90
CA ASP A 155 18.67 3.75 -16.41
C ASP A 155 17.63 3.54 -15.29
N ALA A 156 17.19 2.30 -15.05
CA ALA A 156 16.11 2.00 -14.11
C ALA A 156 16.35 2.56 -12.69
N PRO A 157 17.54 2.46 -12.07
CA PRO A 157 17.77 3.02 -10.74
C PRO A 157 17.61 4.55 -10.71
N LEU A 158 18.09 5.25 -11.73
CA LEU A 158 18.00 6.70 -11.82
C LEU A 158 16.54 7.15 -12.04
N LEU A 159 15.82 6.46 -12.92
CA LEU A 159 14.41 6.72 -13.19
C LEU A 159 13.56 6.48 -11.94
N LEU A 160 13.80 5.39 -11.22
CA LEU A 160 13.13 5.09 -9.95
C LEU A 160 13.30 6.24 -8.95
N VAL A 161 14.52 6.72 -8.73
CA VAL A 161 14.79 7.82 -7.79
C VAL A 161 14.13 9.12 -8.26
N ARG A 162 14.29 9.47 -9.54
CA ARG A 162 13.70 10.69 -10.13
C ARG A 162 12.19 10.69 -9.98
N ASP A 163 11.54 9.58 -10.31
CA ASP A 163 10.09 9.49 -10.32
C ASP A 163 9.54 9.34 -8.89
N ALA A 164 10.26 8.71 -7.97
CA ALA A 164 9.94 8.75 -6.54
C ALA A 164 9.98 10.18 -5.97
N LEU A 165 11.00 10.98 -6.33
CA LEU A 165 11.09 12.38 -5.91
C LEU A 165 9.93 13.22 -6.47
N ARG A 166 9.57 13.02 -7.74
CA ARG A 166 8.41 13.68 -8.36
C ARG A 166 7.11 13.27 -7.67
N GLY A 167 6.94 11.99 -7.37
CA GLY A 167 5.79 11.48 -6.60
C GLY A 167 5.70 12.12 -5.22
N ALA A 168 6.83 12.26 -4.51
CA ALA A 168 6.88 12.95 -3.23
C ALA A 168 6.49 14.44 -3.35
N GLN A 169 7.03 15.14 -4.35
CA GLN A 169 6.70 16.55 -4.63
C GLN A 169 5.21 16.73 -4.96
N TRP A 170 4.65 15.83 -5.77
CA TRP A 170 3.22 15.82 -6.09
C TRP A 170 2.38 15.60 -4.81
N LEU A 171 2.74 14.64 -3.97
CA LEU A 171 2.02 14.34 -2.73
C LEU A 171 2.02 15.56 -1.79
N VAL A 172 3.18 16.18 -1.60
CA VAL A 172 3.34 17.38 -0.76
C VAL A 172 2.56 18.57 -1.32
N SER A 173 2.63 18.82 -2.62
CA SER A 173 1.90 19.93 -3.26
C SER A 173 0.38 19.72 -3.18
N ARG A 174 -0.11 18.49 -3.40
CA ARG A 174 -1.54 18.15 -3.25
C ARG A 174 -2.00 18.29 -1.79
N ALA A 175 -1.17 17.87 -0.83
CA ALA A 175 -1.46 18.04 0.60
C ALA A 175 -1.56 19.51 0.99
N ARG A 176 -0.64 20.36 0.54
CA ARG A 176 -0.70 21.81 0.77
C ARG A 176 -1.97 22.44 0.20
N ALA A 177 -2.31 22.10 -1.05
CA ALA A 177 -3.52 22.61 -1.70
C ALA A 177 -4.82 22.14 -1.02
N TRP A 178 -4.82 20.94 -0.44
CA TRP A 178 -5.95 20.43 0.33
C TRP A 178 -6.07 21.14 1.69
N LEU A 179 -4.97 21.29 2.42
CA LEU A 179 -4.93 21.98 3.73
C LEU A 179 -5.25 23.47 3.63
N SER A 180 -4.92 24.13 2.52
CA SER A 180 -5.25 25.53 2.28
C SER A 180 -6.71 25.75 1.82
N GLY A 181 -7.54 24.70 1.80
CA GLY A 181 -8.92 24.75 1.31
C GLY A 181 -9.05 24.92 -0.20
N GLY A 182 -7.95 24.86 -0.96
CA GLY A 182 -7.94 25.23 -2.38
C GLY A 182 -8.56 24.19 -3.31
N ARG A 183 -8.55 22.90 -2.92
CA ARG A 183 -9.09 21.81 -3.74
C ARG A 183 -9.63 20.67 -2.87
N PRO A 184 -10.97 20.52 -2.71
CA PRO A 184 -11.55 19.39 -1.98
C PRO A 184 -11.24 18.05 -2.66
N LEU A 185 -11.51 16.94 -1.95
CA LEU A 185 -11.39 15.60 -2.51
C LEU A 185 -12.60 15.29 -3.39
N ALA A 186 -12.38 14.63 -4.52
CA ALA A 186 -13.45 14.09 -5.34
C ALA A 186 -14.31 13.09 -4.55
N GLN A 187 -15.59 12.98 -4.91
CA GLN A 187 -16.51 12.02 -4.30
C GLN A 187 -15.98 10.58 -4.45
N GLY A 188 -16.05 9.81 -3.37
CA GLY A 188 -15.55 8.44 -3.29
C GLY A 188 -14.02 8.29 -3.23
N ALA A 189 -13.25 9.38 -3.18
CA ALA A 189 -11.78 9.32 -3.08
C ALA A 189 -11.27 8.69 -1.77
N THR A 190 -12.07 8.70 -0.71
CA THR A 190 -11.78 8.05 0.58
C THR A 190 -12.23 6.58 0.62
N GLY A 191 -12.58 6.00 -0.53
CA GLY A 191 -13.03 4.61 -0.62
C GLY A 191 -14.52 4.40 -0.30
N THR A 192 -15.28 5.47 -0.06
CA THR A 192 -16.75 5.39 -0.05
C THR A 192 -17.26 5.19 -1.48
N THR A 193 -18.32 4.41 -1.64
CA THR A 193 -19.04 4.34 -2.92
C THR A 193 -19.69 5.71 -3.18
N PRO A 194 -19.51 6.33 -4.36
CA PRO A 194 -20.26 7.52 -4.75
C PRO A 194 -21.78 7.26 -4.68
N GLU A 195 -22.56 8.28 -4.32
CA GLU A 195 -24.02 8.16 -4.31
C GLU A 195 -24.53 7.78 -5.71
N GLY A 196 -25.32 6.71 -5.79
CA GLY A 196 -25.86 6.16 -7.06
C GLY A 196 -25.13 4.92 -7.60
N GLU A 197 -23.94 4.59 -7.09
CA GLU A 197 -23.24 3.34 -7.41
C GLU A 197 -23.69 2.25 -6.40
N SER A 198 -24.89 1.70 -6.64
CA SER A 198 -25.41 0.58 -5.83
C SER A 198 -24.41 -0.59 -5.85
N LEU A 199 -24.27 -1.29 -4.72
CA LEU A 199 -23.67 -2.63 -4.64
C LEU A 199 -24.55 -3.59 -5.48
N THR A 200 -24.49 -3.46 -6.80
CA THR A 200 -24.88 -4.54 -7.69
C THR A 200 -23.83 -5.60 -7.45
N LEU A 201 -24.19 -6.60 -6.64
CA LEU A 201 -23.47 -7.85 -6.66
C LEU A 201 -23.34 -8.22 -8.15
N PRO A 202 -22.13 -8.54 -8.64
CA PRO A 202 -22.01 -9.04 -9.99
C PRO A 202 -23.05 -10.16 -10.14
N ALA A 203 -23.76 -10.19 -11.28
CA ALA A 203 -24.67 -11.28 -11.58
C ALA A 203 -23.97 -12.59 -11.18
N PRO A 204 -24.67 -13.50 -10.47
CA PRO A 204 -24.03 -14.68 -9.90
C PRO A 204 -23.13 -15.28 -10.96
N VAL A 205 -21.84 -15.42 -10.63
CA VAL A 205 -20.84 -15.97 -11.55
C VAL A 205 -21.47 -17.22 -12.14
N VAL A 206 -21.73 -17.21 -13.45
CA VAL A 206 -22.14 -18.41 -14.15
C VAL A 206 -20.96 -19.36 -13.99
N VAL A 207 -21.06 -20.25 -13.01
CA VAL A 207 -20.10 -21.33 -12.84
C VAL A 207 -20.23 -22.14 -14.11
N PHE A 208 -19.34 -21.90 -15.07
CA PHE A 208 -19.19 -22.79 -16.20
C PHE A 208 -18.73 -24.13 -15.63
N HIS A 209 -19.69 -25.02 -15.40
CA HIS A 209 -19.43 -26.44 -15.47
C HIS A 209 -19.00 -26.72 -16.91
N GLY A 210 -17.70 -26.60 -17.17
CA GLY A 210 -17.11 -27.21 -18.34
C GLY A 210 -17.54 -28.69 -18.39
N PRO A 211 -17.61 -29.32 -19.57
CA PRO A 211 -18.03 -30.70 -19.71
C PRO A 211 -17.19 -31.58 -18.78
N GLY A 212 -17.84 -32.06 -17.72
CA GLY A 212 -17.18 -32.51 -16.51
C GLY A 212 -16.34 -33.77 -16.70
N ARG A 213 -15.22 -33.83 -15.97
CA ARG A 213 -14.78 -35.10 -15.39
C ARG A 213 -15.05 -35.04 -13.89
N PRO A 214 -15.84 -35.96 -13.32
CA PRO A 214 -16.08 -35.99 -11.89
C PRO A 214 -14.77 -36.27 -11.14
N ILE A 215 -14.47 -35.46 -10.13
CA ILE A 215 -13.38 -35.69 -9.20
C ILE A 215 -13.90 -36.67 -8.13
N PRO A 216 -13.25 -37.83 -7.91
CA PRO A 216 -13.67 -38.74 -6.85
C PRO A 216 -13.40 -38.11 -5.49
N GLN A 217 -14.44 -38.03 -4.66
CA GLN A 217 -14.29 -37.63 -3.26
C GLN A 217 -13.60 -38.76 -2.50
N ALA A 218 -12.55 -38.40 -1.75
CA ALA A 218 -11.95 -39.21 -0.69
C ALA A 218 -12.34 -38.61 0.65
#